data_AF-A0AAW6GRC8-F1
#
_entry.id   AF-A0AAW6GRC8-F1
#
_cell.length_a   1.000
_cell.length_b   1.000
_cell.length_c   1.000
_cell.angle_alpha   90.00
_cell.angle_beta   90.00
_cell.angle_gamma   90.00
#
_symmetry.space_group_name_H-M   'P 1'
#
loop_
_entity.id
_entity.type
_entity.pdbx_description
1 polymer ?
#
loop_
_entity_poly.entity_id
_entity_poly.type
_entity_poly.pdbx_seq_one_letter_code
_entity_poly.pdbx_strand_id
1 'polypeptide(L)'
;MTTVKAFIRTGKKDKEVNVRFRLSDGRNVQLFHKSDIMVSPTLWDAKTEKYKAKSIIKLDIRTSFNTSIEERKNLILSIYGSNKELTSEKLEILIDQHLHPEKYNISSEEESMCSMFQRYVDGWLNAGVIGPGRKKHYDVVIRELTRFLIINGIDGLPVNEFNKEHILNFRDFLRKEYILVEKFPELYAEMNKRNIPSKERSQNTIAEKLLLLQAFMVELESNDVIPVSPFRKIGKEKESIMKQQYDEPFFLTKTEFNEVVHKECPETLQRVKDVFVVQCCFGCRIGDFRRFTFDNISIEEGIPYIHYLPQKTHKDGLIRTEIKTPIIRIAYDIIMKYKGRLPSNALLPYYPDGNGETGYNYQIKKLLEYCEISRKVAMFSAALGTNEYKSIYEIASSKLARKTHVDLMNKVQIDKYAAGLHAKGSGAVDRYTGLGIKERFILMCAAFGCNQYEVDDDLSVME
;
A
#
# COMPACT_ATOMS: atom_id res chain seq x y z
N MET A 1 2.79 -53.17 33.40
CA MET A 1 3.97 -52.28 33.38
C MET A 1 4.53 -52.35 31.98
N THR A 2 4.57 -51.21 31.28
CA THR A 2 5.07 -51.11 29.91
C THR A 2 6.57 -51.40 29.89
N THR A 3 7.00 -52.27 28.99
CA THR A 3 8.42 -52.65 28.85
C THR A 3 8.85 -52.61 27.39
N VAL A 4 10.10 -52.27 27.12
CA VAL A 4 10.69 -52.32 25.77
C VAL A 4 11.86 -53.27 25.77
N LYS A 5 11.80 -54.29 24.91
CA LYS A 5 12.83 -55.32 24.77
C LYS A 5 13.55 -55.18 23.43
N ALA A 6 14.87 -55.11 23.44
CA ALA A 6 15.69 -55.19 22.22
C ALA A 6 16.02 -56.65 21.87
N PHE A 7 15.96 -57.00 20.59
CA PHE A 7 16.22 -58.35 20.11
C PHE A 7 16.67 -58.36 18.65
N ILE A 8 17.27 -59.46 18.20
CA ILE A 8 17.60 -59.70 16.79
C ILE A 8 16.78 -60.87 16.27
N ARG A 9 16.45 -60.87 14.97
CA ARG A 9 15.74 -61.98 14.31
C ARG A 9 16.48 -62.40 13.06
N THR A 10 17.23 -63.50 13.13
CA THR A 10 17.96 -64.07 11.99
C THR A 10 18.26 -65.56 12.18
N GLY A 11 18.26 -66.31 11.07
CA GLY A 11 18.77 -67.69 11.01
C GLY A 11 20.22 -67.80 10.51
N LYS A 12 20.81 -66.70 10.02
CA LYS A 12 22.17 -66.62 9.47
C LYS A 12 23.09 -65.90 10.45
N LYS A 13 24.30 -66.45 10.68
CA LYS A 13 25.27 -65.97 11.70
C LYS A 13 26.40 -65.10 11.14
N ASP A 14 26.53 -65.07 9.82
CA ASP A 14 27.64 -64.51 9.04
C ASP A 14 27.44 -63.05 8.61
N LYS A 15 26.24 -62.49 8.81
CA LYS A 15 25.93 -61.09 8.47
C LYS A 15 25.41 -60.31 9.68
N GLU A 16 25.74 -59.03 9.73
CA GLU A 16 25.13 -58.11 10.68
C GLU A 16 23.63 -57.96 10.41
N VAL A 17 22.88 -57.75 11.49
CA VAL A 17 21.42 -57.64 11.43
C VAL A 17 20.93 -56.48 12.28
N ASN A 18 19.80 -55.90 11.86
CA ASN A 18 19.16 -54.82 12.60
C ASN A 18 18.68 -55.30 13.97
N VAL A 19 18.99 -54.53 15.00
CA VAL A 19 18.35 -54.65 16.30
C VAL A 19 16.90 -54.16 16.17
N ARG A 20 15.98 -54.97 16.67
CA ARG A 20 14.54 -54.68 16.71
C ARG A 20 14.12 -54.46 18.14
N PHE A 21 13.11 -53.63 18.32
CA PHE A 21 12.55 -53.29 19.62
C PHE A 21 11.11 -53.77 19.64
N ARG A 22 10.72 -54.38 20.77
CA ARG A 22 9.32 -54.75 21.04
C ARG A 22 8.88 -54.02 22.29
N LEU A 23 7.91 -53.13 22.16
CA LEU A 23 7.16 -52.59 23.29
C LEU A 23 6.05 -53.57 23.66
N SER A 24 5.87 -53.82 24.95
CA SER A 24 4.82 -54.67 25.48
C SER A 24 4.15 -54.00 26.66
N ASP A 25 2.83 -53.82 26.56
CA ASP A 25 1.97 -53.38 27.67
C ASP A 25 0.86 -54.41 27.91
N GLY A 26 1.00 -55.18 28.99
CA GLY A 26 0.12 -56.30 29.29
C GLY A 26 0.19 -57.42 28.24
N ARG A 27 -0.91 -58.17 28.09
CA ARG A 27 -1.03 -59.28 27.11
C ARG A 27 -1.55 -58.83 25.75
N ASN A 28 -2.14 -57.64 25.67
CA ASN A 28 -2.94 -57.21 24.52
C ASN A 28 -2.22 -56.22 23.59
N VAL A 29 -1.15 -55.55 24.06
CA VAL A 29 -0.42 -54.57 23.24
C VAL A 29 1.01 -55.04 23.01
N GLN A 30 1.33 -55.31 21.75
CA GLN A 30 2.69 -55.58 21.28
C GLN A 30 2.99 -54.72 20.06
N LEU A 31 3.92 -53.78 20.19
CA LEU A 31 4.36 -52.91 19.10
C LEU A 31 5.80 -53.22 18.74
N PHE A 32 6.13 -53.13 17.45
CA PHE A 32 7.45 -53.47 16.93
C PHE A 32 8.09 -52.28 16.21
N HIS A 33 9.39 -52.10 16.42
CA HIS A 33 10.20 -51.12 15.73
C HIS A 33 11.50 -51.77 15.19
N LYS A 34 11.81 -51.59 13.91
CA LYS A 34 13.07 -52.03 13.29
C LYS A 34 14.04 -50.85 13.20
N SER A 35 15.10 -50.86 14.01
CA SER A 35 16.09 -49.79 13.99
C SER A 35 17.15 -49.98 12.91
N ASP A 36 17.88 -48.91 12.65
CA ASP A 36 19.11 -48.83 11.86
C ASP A 36 20.35 -49.37 12.60
N ILE A 37 20.25 -49.61 13.91
CA ILE A 37 21.35 -50.15 14.73
C ILE A 37 21.65 -51.59 14.30
N MET A 38 22.89 -51.85 13.87
CA MET A 38 23.33 -53.16 13.37
C MET A 38 24.22 -53.88 14.39
N VAL A 39 24.09 -55.20 14.47
CA VAL A 39 24.95 -56.04 15.30
C VAL A 39 25.17 -57.41 14.67
N SER A 40 26.39 -57.96 14.81
CA SER A 40 26.65 -59.36 14.47
C SER A 40 25.93 -60.30 15.45
N PRO A 41 25.17 -61.31 14.97
CA PRO A 41 24.50 -62.28 15.84
C PRO A 41 25.45 -63.04 16.78
N THR A 42 26.72 -63.18 16.40
CA THR A 42 27.74 -63.84 17.23
C THR A 42 28.14 -63.00 18.45
N LEU A 43 27.99 -61.68 18.37
CA LEU A 43 28.40 -60.71 19.39
C LEU A 43 27.25 -60.25 20.28
N TRP A 44 25.99 -60.47 19.88
CA TRP A 44 24.80 -60.08 20.65
C TRP A 44 24.49 -61.00 21.83
N ASP A 45 24.23 -60.42 22.99
CA ASP A 45 23.70 -61.11 24.17
C ASP A 45 22.20 -60.79 24.34
N ALA A 46 21.34 -61.79 24.17
CA ALA A 46 19.89 -61.63 24.24
C ALA A 46 19.33 -61.45 25.67
N LYS A 47 20.13 -61.73 26.71
CA LYS A 47 19.73 -61.52 28.11
C LYS A 47 20.02 -60.09 28.54
N THR A 48 21.20 -59.60 28.21
CA THR A 48 21.63 -58.25 28.62
C THR A 48 21.32 -57.18 27.58
N GLU A 49 20.92 -57.58 26.36
CA GLU A 49 20.60 -56.71 25.22
C GLU A 49 21.78 -55.81 24.81
N LYS A 50 22.98 -56.37 24.90
CA LYS A 50 24.27 -55.68 24.72
C LYS A 50 25.25 -56.62 24.01
N TYR A 51 26.46 -56.13 23.72
CA TYR A 51 27.55 -57.02 23.34
C TYR A 51 27.90 -58.01 24.45
N LYS A 52 28.17 -59.27 24.08
CA LYS A 52 28.66 -60.30 25.01
C LYS A 52 29.88 -59.81 25.78
N ALA A 53 29.93 -60.12 27.08
CA ALA A 53 30.98 -59.66 27.98
C ALA A 53 32.40 -60.04 27.49
N LYS A 54 32.55 -61.22 26.89
CA LYS A 54 33.85 -61.77 26.41
C LYS A 54 34.23 -61.36 24.98
N SER A 55 33.44 -60.53 24.31
CA SER A 55 33.74 -60.07 22.94
C SER A 55 34.83 -58.98 22.91
N ILE A 56 35.83 -59.15 22.05
CA ILE A 56 36.91 -58.17 21.84
C ILE A 56 36.36 -57.01 20.99
N ILE A 57 35.91 -55.95 21.66
CA ILE A 57 35.35 -54.74 21.05
C ILE A 57 35.93 -53.56 21.83
N LYS A 58 36.34 -52.50 21.12
CA LYS A 58 36.85 -51.29 21.77
C LYS A 58 35.80 -50.68 22.72
N LEU A 59 36.25 -50.12 23.84
CA LEU A 59 35.36 -49.66 24.91
C LEU A 59 34.43 -48.52 24.46
N ASP A 60 34.93 -47.62 23.63
CA ASP A 60 34.18 -46.54 22.97
C ASP A 60 33.03 -47.08 22.11
N ILE A 61 33.31 -48.06 21.24
CA ILE A 61 32.30 -48.71 20.38
C ILE A 61 31.26 -49.43 21.23
N ARG A 62 31.71 -50.16 22.26
CA ARG A 62 30.82 -50.87 23.18
C ARG A 62 29.91 -49.92 23.95
N THR A 63 30.45 -48.79 24.39
CA THR A 63 29.70 -47.77 25.13
C THR A 63 28.69 -47.09 24.23
N SER A 64 29.12 -46.61 23.06
CA SER A 64 28.26 -45.99 22.06
C SER A 64 27.08 -46.87 21.66
N PHE A 65 27.35 -48.15 21.32
CA PHE A 65 26.29 -49.10 20.97
C PHE A 65 25.28 -49.29 22.12
N ASN A 66 25.76 -49.50 23.35
CA ASN A 66 24.88 -49.69 24.50
C ASN A 66 24.04 -48.44 24.78
N THR A 67 24.61 -47.24 24.61
CA THR A 67 23.91 -45.97 24.74
C THR A 67 22.81 -45.84 23.68
N SER A 68 23.09 -46.12 22.41
CA SER A 68 22.09 -46.03 21.34
C SER A 68 20.90 -46.99 21.55
N ILE A 69 21.14 -48.18 22.11
CA ILE A 69 20.07 -49.12 22.47
C ILE A 69 19.17 -48.53 23.57
N GLU A 70 19.76 -47.92 24.59
CA GLU A 70 19.02 -47.33 25.71
C GLU A 70 18.26 -46.07 25.32
N GLU A 71 18.89 -45.18 24.55
CA GLU A 71 18.26 -44.00 23.97
C GLU A 71 17.03 -44.37 23.13
N ARG A 72 17.15 -45.41 22.29
CA ARG A 72 16.02 -45.89 21.48
C ARG A 72 14.89 -46.44 22.33
N LYS A 73 15.18 -47.16 23.43
CA LYS A 73 14.15 -47.62 24.38
C LYS A 73 13.43 -46.47 25.04
N ASN A 74 14.17 -45.47 25.51
CA ASN A 74 13.62 -44.30 26.18
C ASN A 74 12.72 -43.50 25.22
N LEU A 75 13.13 -43.33 23.96
CA LEU A 75 12.32 -42.70 22.93
C LEU A 75 10.99 -43.44 22.70
N ILE A 76 11.05 -44.77 22.53
CA ILE A 76 9.85 -45.60 22.34
C ILE A 76 8.90 -45.49 23.54
N LEU A 77 9.43 -45.53 24.77
CA LEU A 77 8.64 -45.36 25.99
C LEU A 77 8.02 -43.97 26.08
N SER A 78 8.77 -42.92 25.72
CA SER A 78 8.28 -41.54 25.70
C SER A 78 7.14 -41.33 24.71
N ILE A 79 7.28 -41.85 23.49
CA ILE A 79 6.23 -41.75 22.46
C ILE A 79 4.96 -42.50 22.90
N TYR A 80 5.11 -43.70 23.46
CA TYR A 80 3.97 -44.49 23.94
C TYR A 80 3.32 -43.91 25.20
N GLY A 81 4.10 -43.31 26.10
CA GLY A 81 3.59 -42.63 27.28
C GLY A 81 2.66 -41.47 26.95
N SER A 82 2.95 -40.75 25.86
CA SER A 82 2.14 -39.64 25.36
C SER A 82 0.91 -40.09 24.58
N ASN A 83 0.92 -41.28 23.97
CA ASN A 83 -0.22 -41.82 23.22
C ASN A 83 -0.32 -43.34 23.37
N LYS A 84 -1.33 -43.82 24.12
CA LYS A 84 -1.52 -45.24 24.41
C LYS A 84 -2.21 -46.03 23.29
N GLU A 85 -2.84 -45.35 22.33
CA GLU A 85 -3.56 -45.96 21.20
C GLU A 85 -2.71 -45.95 19.92
N LEU A 86 -1.50 -46.53 19.99
CA LEU A 86 -0.57 -46.63 18.87
C LEU A 86 -0.62 -48.01 18.20
N THR A 87 -0.54 -48.04 16.88
CA THR A 87 -0.21 -49.24 16.09
C THR A 87 1.29 -49.28 15.80
N SER A 88 1.83 -50.44 15.41
CA SER A 88 3.27 -50.55 15.08
C SER A 88 3.67 -49.62 13.93
N GLU A 89 2.79 -49.47 12.94
CA GLU A 89 2.99 -48.56 11.79
C GLU A 89 3.06 -47.09 12.23
N LYS A 90 2.16 -46.65 13.11
CA LYS A 90 2.19 -45.29 13.65
C LYS A 90 3.40 -45.05 14.54
N LEU A 91 3.81 -46.05 15.31
CA LEU A 91 5.00 -45.98 16.16
C LEU A 91 6.27 -45.83 15.31
N GLU A 92 6.41 -46.60 14.22
CA GLU A 92 7.52 -46.46 13.28
C GLU A 92 7.61 -45.05 12.68
N ILE A 93 6.47 -44.47 12.26
CA ILE A 93 6.42 -43.11 11.71
C ILE A 93 6.87 -42.07 12.74
N LEU A 94 6.35 -42.13 13.97
CA LEU A 94 6.70 -41.16 15.03
C LEU A 94 8.18 -41.27 15.44
N ILE A 95 8.73 -42.48 15.44
CA ILE A 95 10.16 -42.70 15.71
C ILE A 95 11.00 -42.12 14.56
N ASP A 96 10.64 -42.38 13.31
CA ASP A 96 11.36 -41.84 12.15
C ASP A 96 11.29 -40.30 12.10
N GLN A 97 10.14 -39.71 12.45
CA GLN A 97 9.97 -38.25 12.61
C GLN A 97 10.90 -37.65 13.67
N HIS A 98 11.07 -38.34 14.81
CA HIS A 98 11.92 -37.86 15.89
C HIS A 98 13.41 -37.96 15.56
N LEU A 99 13.80 -38.98 14.80
CA LEU A 99 15.20 -39.25 14.47
C LEU A 99 15.68 -38.54 13.21
N HIS A 100 14.75 -38.25 12.30
CA HIS A 100 14.99 -37.59 11.03
C HIS A 100 14.03 -36.41 10.84
N PRO A 101 14.04 -35.41 11.75
CA PRO A 101 13.16 -34.25 11.62
C PRO A 101 13.33 -33.54 10.26
N GLU A 102 14.52 -33.62 9.64
CA GLU A 102 14.80 -33.11 8.29
C GLU A 102 13.99 -33.77 7.17
N LYS A 103 13.60 -35.05 7.29
CA LYS A 103 12.78 -35.77 6.29
C LYS A 103 11.31 -35.38 6.35
N TYR A 104 10.85 -34.94 7.52
CA TYR A 104 9.46 -34.57 7.79
C TYR A 104 9.26 -33.05 7.95
N ASN A 105 10.36 -32.28 7.92
CA ASN A 105 10.38 -30.89 7.47
C ASN A 105 10.10 -30.81 5.96
N ILE A 106 9.03 -31.48 5.52
CA ILE A 106 8.41 -31.20 4.22
C ILE A 106 7.71 -29.86 4.41
N SER A 107 8.38 -28.81 3.95
CA SER A 107 7.82 -27.51 3.57
C SER A 107 6.63 -27.03 4.41
N SER A 108 6.85 -26.05 5.29
CA SER A 108 5.92 -24.92 5.20
C SER A 108 5.94 -24.53 3.72
N GLU A 109 4.81 -24.56 3.01
CA GLU A 109 4.75 -23.96 1.67
C GLU A 109 5.55 -22.66 1.74
N GLU A 110 6.69 -22.57 1.03
CA GLU A 110 7.47 -21.34 1.06
C GLU A 110 6.51 -20.24 0.59
N GLU A 111 6.18 -19.33 1.52
CA GLU A 111 5.16 -18.33 1.28
C GLU A 111 5.54 -17.57 0.01
N SER A 112 4.68 -17.64 -1.01
CA SER A 112 4.96 -16.95 -2.26
C SER A 112 5.09 -15.45 -2.01
N MET A 113 5.93 -14.78 -2.78
CA MET A 113 6.18 -13.34 -2.64
C MET A 113 4.88 -12.52 -2.66
N CYS A 114 3.89 -12.90 -3.47
CA CYS A 114 2.60 -12.20 -3.52
C CYS A 114 1.79 -12.38 -2.22
N SER A 115 1.79 -13.58 -1.63
CA SER A 115 1.13 -13.86 -0.36
C SER A 115 1.79 -13.10 0.78
N MET A 116 3.13 -13.10 0.81
CA MET A 116 3.91 -12.31 1.76
C MET A 116 3.61 -10.81 1.61
N PHE A 117 3.56 -10.32 0.37
CA PHE A 117 3.24 -8.91 0.11
C PHE A 117 1.85 -8.54 0.64
N GLN A 118 0.84 -9.39 0.40
CA GLN A 118 -0.50 -9.16 0.93
C GLN A 118 -0.51 -9.14 2.47
N ARG A 119 0.16 -10.11 3.11
CA ARG A 119 0.27 -10.20 4.56
C ARG A 119 0.90 -8.95 5.18
N TYR A 120 1.97 -8.42 4.59
CA TYR A 120 2.59 -7.16 5.05
C TYR A 120 1.67 -5.96 4.89
N VAL A 121 0.98 -5.86 3.74
CA VAL A 121 0.03 -4.77 3.47
C VAL A 121 -1.14 -4.79 4.44
N ASP A 122 -1.67 -5.98 4.74
CA ASP A 122 -2.74 -6.15 5.72
C ASP A 122 -2.25 -5.84 7.14
N GLY A 123 -1.03 -6.26 7.48
CA GLY A 123 -0.35 -5.90 8.73
C GLY A 123 -0.19 -4.39 8.90
N TRP A 124 0.27 -3.67 7.87
CA TRP A 124 0.40 -2.22 7.89
C TRP A 124 -0.94 -1.50 8.02
N LEU A 125 -2.01 -2.02 7.41
CA LEU A 125 -3.36 -1.47 7.60
C LEU A 125 -3.80 -1.65 9.06
N ASN A 126 -3.67 -2.86 9.59
CA ASN A 126 -4.11 -3.20 10.96
C ASN A 126 -3.35 -2.41 12.03
N ALA A 127 -2.05 -2.17 11.80
CA ALA A 127 -1.21 -1.35 12.66
C ALA A 127 -1.43 0.17 12.48
N GLY A 128 -2.26 0.60 11.52
CA GLY A 128 -2.51 2.02 11.25
C GLY A 128 -1.36 2.75 10.54
N VAL A 129 -0.36 2.02 10.03
CA VAL A 129 0.78 2.57 9.28
C VAL A 129 0.33 3.13 7.93
N ILE A 130 -0.64 2.47 7.30
CA ILE A 130 -1.24 2.92 6.03
C ILE A 130 -2.75 3.05 6.13
N GLY A 131 -3.31 4.05 5.43
CA GLY A 131 -4.76 4.20 5.32
C GLY A 131 -5.40 3.25 4.28
N PRO A 132 -6.74 3.06 4.32
CA PRO A 132 -7.45 2.18 3.38
C PRO A 132 -7.26 2.54 1.89
N GLY A 133 -7.07 3.83 1.58
CA GLY A 133 -6.78 4.28 0.22
C GLY A 133 -5.42 3.76 -0.27
N ARG A 134 -4.40 3.78 0.60
CA ARG A 134 -3.05 3.28 0.27
C ARG A 134 -3.04 1.75 0.14
N LYS A 135 -3.79 1.04 0.99
CA LYS A 135 -3.99 -0.41 0.85
C LYS A 135 -4.52 -0.78 -0.54
N LYS A 136 -5.56 -0.09 -1.03
CA LYS A 136 -6.11 -0.32 -2.37
C LYS A 136 -5.05 -0.20 -3.48
N HIS A 137 -4.10 0.73 -3.33
CA HIS A 137 -3.00 0.87 -4.29
C HIS A 137 -2.05 -0.35 -4.25
N TYR A 138 -1.72 -0.85 -3.06
CA TYR A 138 -0.93 -2.07 -2.90
C TYR A 138 -1.66 -3.30 -3.47
N ASP A 139 -2.95 -3.49 -3.15
CA ASP A 139 -3.76 -4.61 -3.66
C ASP A 139 -3.83 -4.61 -5.21
N VAL A 140 -3.77 -3.43 -5.86
CA VAL A 140 -3.65 -3.33 -7.33
C VAL A 140 -2.29 -3.85 -7.81
N VAL A 141 -1.19 -3.43 -7.18
CA VAL A 141 0.17 -3.86 -7.54
C VAL A 141 0.34 -5.36 -7.33
N ILE A 142 -0.17 -5.92 -6.24
CA ILE A 142 -0.11 -7.36 -5.96
C ILE A 142 -0.81 -8.14 -7.07
N ARG A 143 -2.05 -7.76 -7.44
CA ARG A 143 -2.78 -8.44 -8.54
C ARG A 143 -2.07 -8.34 -9.88
N GLU A 144 -1.46 -7.19 -10.19
CA GLU A 144 -0.65 -7.02 -11.41
C GLU A 144 0.60 -7.89 -11.39
N LEU A 145 1.29 -7.98 -10.23
CA LEU A 145 2.44 -8.85 -10.05
C LEU A 145 2.05 -10.32 -10.19
N THR A 146 0.93 -10.75 -9.61
CA THR A 146 0.41 -12.11 -9.77
C THR A 146 0.17 -12.44 -11.25
N ARG A 147 -0.50 -11.56 -12.01
CA ARG A 147 -0.70 -11.77 -13.45
C ARG A 147 0.62 -11.82 -14.23
N PHE A 148 1.56 -10.94 -13.89
CA PHE A 148 2.91 -10.98 -14.47
C PHE A 148 3.58 -12.34 -14.25
N LEU A 149 3.58 -12.86 -13.02
CA LEU A 149 4.20 -14.14 -12.70
C LEU A 149 3.52 -15.30 -13.45
N ILE A 150 2.19 -15.35 -13.46
CA ILE A 150 1.42 -16.37 -14.20
C ILE A 150 1.76 -16.36 -15.69
N ILE A 151 1.77 -15.18 -16.34
CA ILE A 151 2.05 -15.06 -17.77
C ILE A 151 3.48 -15.49 -18.12
N ASN A 152 4.42 -15.36 -17.19
CA ASN A 152 5.80 -15.80 -17.38
C ASN A 152 6.03 -17.26 -16.95
N GLY A 153 4.97 -18.00 -16.58
CA GLY A 153 5.07 -19.39 -16.14
C GLY A 153 5.78 -19.56 -14.79
N ILE A 154 5.78 -18.50 -13.97
CA ILE A 154 6.41 -18.50 -12.65
C ILE A 154 5.31 -18.73 -11.61
N ASP A 155 5.29 -19.93 -11.02
CA ASP A 155 4.39 -20.27 -9.93
C ASP A 155 5.12 -20.21 -8.58
N GLY A 156 4.46 -19.68 -7.56
CA GLY A 156 4.97 -19.71 -6.19
C GLY A 156 6.28 -18.97 -5.91
N LEU A 157 6.74 -18.04 -6.76
CA LEU A 157 8.06 -17.38 -6.63
C LEU A 157 8.34 -16.91 -5.20
N PRO A 158 9.34 -17.49 -4.51
CA PRO A 158 9.70 -17.06 -3.16
C PRO A 158 10.47 -15.74 -3.21
N VAL A 159 10.41 -14.98 -2.11
CA VAL A 159 10.94 -13.60 -2.10
C VAL A 159 12.46 -13.51 -2.22
N ASN A 160 13.17 -14.55 -1.79
CA ASN A 160 14.62 -14.71 -1.89
C ASN A 160 15.10 -14.89 -3.34
N GLU A 161 14.26 -15.43 -4.23
CA GLU A 161 14.55 -15.60 -5.66
C GLU A 161 14.18 -14.37 -6.50
N PHE A 162 13.35 -13.47 -5.96
CA PHE A 162 12.99 -12.22 -6.63
C PHE A 162 14.21 -11.30 -6.79
N ASN A 163 14.46 -10.83 -8.02
CA ASN A 163 15.72 -10.20 -8.38
C ASN A 163 15.51 -9.00 -9.33
N LYS A 164 16.61 -8.37 -9.75
CA LYS A 164 16.54 -7.16 -10.60
C LYS A 164 15.87 -7.41 -11.95
N GLU A 165 16.06 -8.57 -12.56
CA GLU A 165 15.47 -8.91 -13.86
C GLU A 165 13.95 -9.04 -13.74
N HIS A 166 13.46 -9.62 -12.64
CA HIS A 166 12.03 -9.64 -12.34
C HIS A 166 11.43 -8.23 -12.24
N ILE A 167 12.15 -7.26 -11.66
CA ILE A 167 11.68 -5.86 -11.58
C ILE A 167 11.61 -5.22 -12.97
N LEU A 168 12.64 -5.42 -13.80
CA LEU A 168 12.69 -4.85 -15.15
C LEU A 168 11.62 -5.47 -16.06
N ASN A 169 11.46 -6.79 -16.01
CA ASN A 169 10.41 -7.51 -16.75
C ASN A 169 9.01 -7.12 -16.26
N PHE A 170 8.82 -6.94 -14.96
CA PHE A 170 7.54 -6.48 -14.42
C PHE A 170 7.21 -5.05 -14.88
N ARG A 171 8.20 -4.15 -14.96
CA ARG A 171 8.02 -2.81 -15.52
C ARG A 171 7.55 -2.87 -16.98
N ASP A 172 8.17 -3.72 -17.80
CA ASP A 172 7.81 -3.87 -19.21
C ASP A 172 6.43 -4.52 -19.39
N PHE A 173 6.10 -5.48 -18.52
CA PHE A 173 4.75 -6.02 -18.40
C PHE A 173 3.73 -4.92 -18.11
N LEU A 174 3.96 -4.07 -17.10
CA LEU A 174 3.04 -2.98 -16.75
C LEU A 174 2.80 -2.02 -17.93
N ARG A 175 3.80 -1.81 -18.78
CA ARG A 175 3.66 -0.99 -19.99
C ARG A 175 2.81 -1.69 -21.05
N LYS A 176 3.04 -2.99 -21.28
CA LYS A 176 2.43 -3.79 -22.35
C LYS A 176 1.19 -4.58 -21.94
N GLU A 177 0.76 -4.57 -20.69
CA GLU A 177 -0.34 -5.43 -20.21
C GLU A 177 -1.61 -5.29 -21.06
N TYR A 178 -1.90 -4.10 -21.58
CA TYR A 178 -3.06 -3.85 -22.44
C TYR A 178 -3.11 -4.70 -23.71
N ILE A 179 -1.96 -5.07 -24.31
CA ILE A 179 -1.90 -6.00 -25.45
C ILE A 179 -1.96 -7.47 -25.03
N LEU A 180 -1.79 -7.77 -23.74
CA LEU A 180 -1.85 -9.13 -23.20
C LEU A 180 -3.26 -9.51 -22.74
N VAL A 181 -4.16 -8.54 -22.58
CA VAL A 181 -5.57 -8.78 -22.22
C VAL A 181 -6.24 -9.71 -23.23
N GLU A 182 -6.05 -9.47 -24.54
CA GLU A 182 -6.62 -10.30 -25.59
C GLU A 182 -6.03 -11.72 -25.63
N LYS A 183 -4.77 -11.88 -25.22
CA LYS A 183 -4.06 -13.17 -25.23
C LYS A 183 -4.41 -14.04 -24.02
N PHE A 184 -4.75 -13.42 -22.89
CA PHE A 184 -5.04 -14.10 -21.63
C PHE A 184 -6.35 -13.59 -21.00
N PRO A 185 -7.50 -13.68 -21.70
CA PRO A 185 -8.75 -13.06 -21.26
C PRO A 185 -9.24 -13.60 -19.90
N GLU A 186 -8.94 -14.86 -19.59
CA GLU A 186 -9.30 -15.54 -18.35
C GLU A 186 -8.73 -14.82 -17.11
N LEU A 187 -7.53 -14.24 -17.22
CA LEU A 187 -6.89 -13.52 -16.11
C LEU A 187 -7.58 -12.18 -15.77
N TYR A 188 -8.52 -11.73 -16.61
CA TYR A 188 -9.24 -10.47 -16.45
C TYR A 188 -10.75 -10.66 -16.32
N ALA A 189 -11.27 -11.89 -16.37
CA ALA A 189 -12.70 -12.18 -16.45
C ALA A 189 -13.49 -11.61 -15.26
N GLU A 190 -12.93 -11.67 -14.05
CA GLU A 190 -13.56 -11.18 -12.82
C GLU A 190 -13.31 -9.68 -12.56
N MET A 191 -12.54 -9.02 -13.42
CA MET A 191 -12.24 -7.59 -13.25
C MET A 191 -13.38 -6.72 -13.77
N ASN A 192 -13.70 -5.67 -13.01
CA ASN A 192 -14.54 -4.59 -13.50
C ASN A 192 -13.99 -4.05 -14.83
N LYS A 193 -14.85 -3.92 -15.85
CA LYS A 193 -14.46 -3.44 -17.21
C LYS A 193 -13.61 -2.16 -17.20
N ARG A 194 -13.87 -1.25 -16.26
CA ARG A 194 -13.12 0.02 -16.10
C ARG A 194 -11.68 -0.17 -15.62
N ASN A 195 -11.36 -1.31 -15.01
CA ASN A 195 -10.04 -1.65 -14.47
C ASN A 195 -9.23 -2.52 -15.43
N ILE A 196 -9.84 -3.05 -16.50
CA ILE A 196 -9.14 -3.82 -17.52
C ILE A 196 -8.24 -2.86 -18.32
N PRO A 197 -6.92 -3.12 -18.40
CA PRO A 197 -6.01 -2.28 -19.18
C PRO A 197 -6.43 -2.22 -20.65
N SER A 198 -6.72 -1.03 -21.16
CA SER A 198 -7.13 -0.81 -22.55
C SER A 198 -6.13 0.01 -23.37
N LYS A 199 -5.14 0.62 -22.70
CA LYS A 199 -4.11 1.45 -23.32
C LYS A 199 -2.79 1.29 -22.55
N GLU A 200 -1.70 1.71 -23.18
CA GLU A 200 -0.40 1.81 -22.54
C GLU A 200 -0.46 2.69 -21.27
N ARG A 201 0.19 2.22 -20.20
CA ARG A 201 0.28 2.97 -18.95
C ARG A 201 1.29 4.11 -19.04
N SER A 202 0.96 5.25 -18.44
CA SER A 202 1.89 6.37 -18.35
C SER A 202 3.12 6.02 -17.48
N GLN A 203 4.26 6.63 -17.80
CA GLN A 203 5.50 6.44 -17.04
C GLN A 203 5.33 6.74 -15.54
N ASN A 204 4.57 7.77 -15.18
CA ASN A 204 4.27 8.09 -13.78
C ASN A 204 3.52 6.98 -13.05
N THR A 205 2.57 6.34 -13.75
CA THR A 205 1.79 5.22 -13.19
C THR A 205 2.68 4.01 -12.94
N ILE A 206 3.58 3.70 -13.88
CA ILE A 206 4.55 2.60 -13.74
C ILE A 206 5.50 2.91 -12.58
N ALA A 207 6.06 4.13 -12.53
CA ALA A 207 6.95 4.57 -11.46
C ALA A 207 6.29 4.47 -10.08
N GLU A 208 5.03 4.88 -9.93
CA GLU A 208 4.28 4.76 -8.67
C GLU A 208 4.10 3.30 -8.22
N LYS A 209 3.82 2.39 -9.15
CA LYS A 209 3.72 0.95 -8.86
C LYS A 209 5.07 0.36 -8.43
N LEU A 210 6.16 0.76 -9.08
CA LEU A 210 7.51 0.34 -8.68
C LEU A 210 7.92 0.92 -7.32
N LEU A 211 7.50 2.14 -6.98
CA LEU A 211 7.71 2.74 -5.65
C LEU A 211 6.98 1.95 -4.55
N LEU A 212 5.77 1.48 -4.82
CA LEU A 212 5.02 0.61 -3.90
C LEU A 212 5.73 -0.74 -3.68
N LEU A 213 6.14 -1.39 -4.77
CA LEU A 213 6.90 -2.65 -4.69
C LEU A 213 8.25 -2.46 -3.98
N GLN A 214 8.92 -1.34 -4.21
CA GLN A 214 10.16 -1.00 -3.52
C GLN A 214 9.94 -0.83 -2.02
N ALA A 215 8.87 -0.15 -1.60
CA ALA A 215 8.58 0.04 -0.18
C ALA A 215 8.45 -1.31 0.56
N PHE A 216 7.80 -2.29 -0.07
CA PHE A 216 7.74 -3.66 0.44
C PHE A 216 9.14 -4.32 0.53
N MET A 217 9.93 -4.24 -0.53
CA MET A 217 11.28 -4.82 -0.52
C MET A 217 12.21 -4.16 0.52
N VAL A 218 12.07 -2.86 0.75
CA VAL A 218 12.84 -2.13 1.78
C VAL A 218 12.41 -2.55 3.18
N GLU A 219 11.11 -2.78 3.40
CA GLU A 219 10.62 -3.30 4.68
C GLU A 219 11.20 -4.69 4.97
N LEU A 220 11.22 -5.58 3.98
CA LEU A 220 11.80 -6.92 4.15
C LEU A 220 13.30 -6.87 4.45
N GLU A 221 14.04 -5.97 3.78
CA GLU A 221 15.45 -5.75 4.07
C GLU A 221 15.66 -5.19 5.49
N SER A 222 14.78 -4.28 5.93
CA SER A 222 14.88 -3.65 7.26
C SER A 222 14.54 -4.61 8.40
N ASN A 223 13.76 -5.65 8.13
CA ASN A 223 13.38 -6.70 9.09
C ASN A 223 14.21 -7.99 8.92
N ASP A 224 15.35 -7.91 8.22
CA ASP A 224 16.27 -9.04 7.98
C ASP A 224 15.63 -10.29 7.33
N VAL A 225 14.49 -10.13 6.65
CA VAL A 225 13.82 -11.21 5.90
C VAL A 225 14.56 -11.50 4.60
N ILE A 226 15.14 -10.47 3.99
CA ILE A 226 16.05 -10.60 2.85
C ILE A 226 17.36 -9.85 3.17
N PRO A 227 18.51 -10.32 2.68
CA PRO A 227 19.78 -9.68 2.99
C PRO A 227 19.96 -8.32 2.29
N VAL A 228 19.46 -8.18 1.06
CA VAL A 228 19.61 -6.93 0.27
C VAL A 228 18.44 -6.80 -0.71
N SER A 229 17.78 -5.64 -0.72
CA SER A 229 16.72 -5.35 -1.70
C SER A 229 17.21 -5.43 -3.16
N PRO A 230 16.49 -6.12 -4.06
CA PRO A 230 16.85 -6.19 -5.48
C PRO A 230 16.81 -4.83 -6.18
N PHE A 231 16.08 -3.84 -5.64
CA PHE A 231 16.10 -2.46 -6.14
C PHE A 231 17.46 -1.76 -5.97
N ARG A 232 18.30 -2.18 -5.00
CA ARG A 232 19.67 -1.65 -4.87
C ARG A 232 20.58 -2.15 -6.00
N LYS A 233 20.26 -3.30 -6.59
CA LYS A 233 21.07 -3.97 -7.64
C LYS A 233 20.78 -3.46 -9.07
N ILE A 234 19.83 -2.55 -9.25
CA ILE A 234 19.49 -1.94 -10.55
C ILE A 234 20.55 -0.90 -10.98
N GLY A 235 21.23 -0.26 -10.03
CA GLY A 235 22.23 0.77 -10.33
C GLY A 235 21.62 2.07 -10.87
N LYS A 236 22.34 2.75 -11.78
CA LYS A 236 21.97 4.10 -12.28
C LYS A 236 20.62 4.14 -13.02
N GLU A 237 20.18 3.04 -13.61
CA GLU A 237 18.91 2.96 -14.35
C GLU A 237 17.69 3.09 -13.42
N LYS A 238 17.86 2.84 -12.12
CA LYS A 238 16.79 2.94 -11.12
C LYS A 238 16.09 4.30 -11.16
N GLU A 239 16.86 5.37 -11.27
CA GLU A 239 16.30 6.73 -11.32
C GLU A 239 15.44 6.90 -12.57
N SER A 240 15.92 6.45 -13.73
CA SER A 240 15.18 6.53 -15.00
C SER A 240 13.85 5.78 -14.97
N ILE A 241 13.82 4.57 -14.41
CA ILE A 241 12.59 3.77 -14.39
C ILE A 241 11.57 4.23 -13.34
N MET A 242 12.01 4.92 -12.29
CA MET A 242 11.18 5.38 -11.17
C MET A 242 10.90 6.90 -11.20
N LYS A 243 11.44 7.64 -12.16
CA LYS A 243 11.23 9.09 -12.27
C LYS A 243 9.80 9.41 -12.70
N GLN A 244 9.14 10.25 -11.91
CA GLN A 244 7.89 10.89 -12.27
C GLN A 244 8.17 12.23 -12.96
N GLN A 245 7.40 12.54 -13.99
CA GLN A 245 7.50 13.78 -14.76
C GLN A 245 6.18 14.54 -14.66
N TYR A 246 6.25 15.85 -14.40
CA TYR A 246 5.08 16.69 -14.25
C TYR A 246 5.18 17.86 -15.22
N ASP A 247 4.09 18.11 -15.96
CA ASP A 247 3.97 19.28 -16.83
C ASP A 247 3.89 20.57 -16.00
N GLU A 248 4.18 21.69 -16.66
CA GLU A 248 4.01 23.02 -16.07
C GLU A 248 2.54 23.22 -15.61
N PRO A 249 2.31 23.72 -14.39
CA PRO A 249 0.96 23.90 -13.89
C PRO A 249 0.25 25.02 -14.65
N PHE A 250 -0.89 24.70 -15.26
CA PHE A 250 -1.81 25.70 -15.80
C PHE A 250 -2.90 26.08 -14.79
N PHE A 251 -3.38 27.32 -14.89
CA PHE A 251 -4.42 27.96 -14.07
C PHE A 251 -5.23 28.93 -14.93
N LEU A 252 -6.38 29.40 -14.40
CA LEU A 252 -7.10 30.51 -15.01
C LEU A 252 -6.37 31.82 -14.73
N THR A 253 -6.24 32.67 -15.74
CA THR A 253 -5.85 34.07 -15.53
C THR A 253 -6.93 34.83 -14.77
N LYS A 254 -6.61 35.99 -14.20
CA LYS A 254 -7.60 36.86 -13.53
C LYS A 254 -8.77 37.22 -14.47
N THR A 255 -8.46 37.51 -15.73
CA THR A 255 -9.48 37.80 -16.76
C THR A 255 -10.37 36.60 -17.02
N GLU A 256 -9.80 35.40 -17.25
CA GLU A 256 -10.58 34.17 -17.47
C GLU A 256 -11.43 33.80 -16.23
N PHE A 257 -10.90 34.00 -15.02
CA PHE A 257 -11.67 33.79 -13.80
C PHE A 257 -12.85 34.76 -13.71
N ASN A 258 -12.63 36.05 -13.97
CA ASN A 258 -13.69 37.05 -13.95
C ASN A 258 -14.74 36.79 -15.02
N GLU A 259 -14.36 36.29 -16.20
CA GLU A 259 -15.31 35.87 -17.24
C GLU A 259 -16.25 34.79 -16.67
N VAL A 260 -15.72 33.74 -16.04
CA VAL A 260 -16.54 32.69 -15.41
C VAL A 260 -17.46 33.26 -14.32
N VAL A 261 -16.98 34.20 -13.50
CA VAL A 261 -17.78 34.83 -12.43
C VAL A 261 -18.96 35.62 -12.99
N HIS A 262 -18.76 36.39 -14.05
CA HIS A 262 -19.79 37.32 -14.57
C HIS A 262 -20.65 36.72 -15.68
N LYS A 263 -20.22 35.62 -16.34
CA LYS A 263 -21.00 34.97 -17.40
C LYS A 263 -22.34 34.48 -16.89
N GLU A 264 -23.44 34.98 -17.43
CA GLU A 264 -24.76 34.42 -17.18
C GLU A 264 -24.80 32.97 -17.67
N CYS A 265 -25.29 32.06 -16.83
CA CYS A 265 -25.30 30.63 -17.10
C CYS A 265 -26.73 30.10 -17.05
N PRO A 266 -27.09 29.13 -17.90
CA PRO A 266 -28.35 28.41 -17.75
C PRO A 266 -28.38 27.66 -16.41
N GLU A 267 -29.58 27.34 -15.93
CA GLU A 267 -29.78 26.64 -14.65
C GLU A 267 -28.95 25.36 -14.52
N THR A 268 -28.77 24.64 -15.64
CA THR A 268 -27.97 23.41 -15.73
C THR A 268 -26.48 23.63 -15.41
N LEU A 269 -25.93 24.82 -15.67
CA LEU A 269 -24.53 25.18 -15.41
C LEU A 269 -24.36 26.07 -14.18
N GLN A 270 -25.44 26.68 -13.68
CA GLN A 270 -25.37 27.58 -12.53
C GLN A 270 -24.80 26.87 -11.29
N ARG A 271 -25.19 25.62 -11.06
CA ARG A 271 -24.68 24.81 -9.95
C ARG A 271 -23.16 24.66 -10.01
N VAL A 272 -22.60 24.31 -11.18
CA VAL A 272 -21.14 24.11 -11.30
C VAL A 272 -20.39 25.43 -11.26
N LYS A 273 -20.95 26.50 -11.83
CA LYS A 273 -20.39 27.86 -11.71
C LYS A 273 -20.21 28.23 -10.24
N ASP A 274 -21.28 28.12 -9.47
CA ASP A 274 -21.28 28.48 -8.05
C ASP A 274 -20.25 27.66 -7.26
N VAL A 275 -20.25 26.33 -7.43
CA VAL A 275 -19.32 25.43 -6.74
C VAL A 275 -17.86 25.71 -7.16
N PHE A 276 -17.60 25.94 -8.44
CA PHE A 276 -16.25 26.15 -8.98
C PHE A 276 -15.67 27.51 -8.58
N VAL A 277 -16.47 28.58 -8.65
CA VAL A 277 -16.04 29.92 -8.24
C VAL A 277 -15.67 29.93 -6.75
N VAL A 278 -16.51 29.36 -5.87
CA VAL A 278 -16.17 29.29 -4.44
C VAL A 278 -14.94 28.42 -4.19
N GLN A 279 -14.77 27.32 -4.94
CA GLN A 279 -13.56 26.50 -4.83
C GLN A 279 -12.29 27.29 -5.21
N CYS A 280 -12.35 28.12 -6.26
CA CYS A 280 -11.27 29.03 -6.64
C CYS A 280 -10.98 30.05 -5.54
N CYS A 281 -12.02 30.56 -4.86
CA CYS A 281 -11.84 31.51 -3.76
C CYS A 281 -11.15 30.85 -2.54
N PHE A 282 -11.45 29.58 -2.24
CA PHE A 282 -10.89 28.89 -1.08
C PHE A 282 -9.54 28.20 -1.32
N GLY A 283 -9.23 27.76 -2.54
CA GLY A 283 -7.97 27.08 -2.86
C GLY A 283 -7.75 25.72 -2.15
N CYS A 284 -8.77 25.18 -1.50
CA CYS A 284 -8.69 23.94 -0.74
C CYS A 284 -8.73 22.70 -1.65
N ARG A 285 -8.38 21.53 -1.09
CA ARG A 285 -8.47 20.26 -1.84
C ARG A 285 -9.94 19.88 -1.97
N ILE A 286 -10.35 19.33 -3.13
CA ILE A 286 -11.74 18.91 -3.37
C ILE A 286 -12.29 17.95 -2.32
N GLY A 287 -11.44 17.06 -1.79
CA GLY A 287 -11.84 16.14 -0.74
C GLY A 287 -12.27 16.86 0.55
N ASP A 288 -11.59 17.96 0.90
CA ASP A 288 -11.94 18.81 2.05
C ASP A 288 -13.13 19.72 1.71
N PHE A 289 -13.08 20.38 0.54
CA PHE A 289 -14.10 21.32 0.07
C PHE A 289 -15.52 20.77 0.13
N ARG A 290 -15.74 19.53 -0.32
CA ARG A 290 -17.05 18.89 -0.40
C ARG A 290 -17.70 18.58 0.96
N ARG A 291 -16.97 18.80 2.06
CA ARG A 291 -17.43 18.52 3.43
C ARG A 291 -17.74 19.80 4.20
N PHE A 292 -17.56 20.97 3.60
CA PHE A 292 -17.84 22.21 4.30
C PHE A 292 -19.33 22.38 4.54
N THR A 293 -19.62 22.78 5.77
CA THR A 293 -20.93 23.14 6.28
C THR A 293 -20.87 24.56 6.80
N PHE A 294 -22.02 25.16 7.13
CA PHE A 294 -22.02 26.47 7.79
C PHE A 294 -21.33 26.45 9.16
N ASP A 295 -21.26 25.28 9.82
CA ASP A 295 -20.53 25.10 11.09
C ASP A 295 -19.00 25.29 10.94
N ASN A 296 -18.50 25.29 9.70
CA ASN A 296 -17.10 25.59 9.41
C ASN A 296 -16.84 27.08 9.22
N ILE A 297 -17.85 27.95 9.34
CA ILE A 297 -17.70 29.40 9.24
C ILE A 297 -17.57 29.99 10.64
N SER A 298 -16.56 30.83 10.81
CA SER A 298 -16.38 31.69 11.99
C SER A 298 -16.19 33.13 11.55
N ILE A 299 -16.35 34.07 12.48
CA ILE A 299 -16.17 35.50 12.24
C ILE A 299 -15.07 36.01 13.18
N GLU A 300 -14.17 36.84 12.66
CA GLU A 300 -13.13 37.53 13.41
C GLU A 300 -13.11 38.99 12.98
N GLU A 301 -13.40 39.92 13.90
CA GLU A 301 -13.50 41.37 13.61
C GLU A 301 -14.44 41.68 12.41
N GLY A 302 -15.62 41.07 12.37
CA GLY A 302 -16.58 41.23 11.26
C GLY A 302 -16.19 40.53 9.96
N ILE A 303 -15.04 39.84 9.89
CA ILE A 303 -14.59 39.12 8.70
C ILE A 303 -14.98 37.64 8.80
N PRO A 304 -15.84 37.13 7.92
CA PRO A 304 -16.18 35.71 7.90
C PRO A 304 -15.05 34.90 7.26
N TYR A 305 -14.74 33.73 7.82
CA TYR A 305 -13.71 32.81 7.31
C TYR A 305 -14.14 31.35 7.47
N ILE A 306 -13.72 30.52 6.52
CA ILE A 306 -13.84 29.06 6.64
C ILE A 306 -12.65 28.50 7.40
N HIS A 307 -12.88 27.56 8.32
CA HIS A 307 -11.81 26.87 9.05
C HIS A 307 -11.99 25.34 9.07
N TYR A 308 -10.89 24.62 8.90
CA TYR A 308 -10.90 23.14 8.86
C TYR A 308 -9.51 22.52 9.07
N LEU A 309 -9.50 21.27 9.52
CA LEU A 309 -8.32 20.42 9.54
C LEU A 309 -8.21 19.60 8.24
N PRO A 310 -7.12 19.72 7.46
CA PRO A 310 -7.00 19.00 6.19
C PRO A 310 -6.88 17.48 6.40
N GLN A 311 -7.77 16.70 5.79
CA GLN A 311 -7.83 15.26 6.06
C GLN A 311 -6.61 14.47 5.61
N LYS A 312 -5.95 14.88 4.50
CA LYS A 312 -4.79 14.16 3.99
C LYS A 312 -3.60 14.23 4.95
N THR A 313 -3.28 15.41 5.45
CA THR A 313 -2.10 15.63 6.31
C THR A 313 -2.39 15.39 7.80
N HIS A 314 -3.67 15.42 8.20
CA HIS A 314 -4.08 15.05 9.56
C HIS A 314 -3.90 13.54 9.83
N LYS A 315 -4.17 12.68 8.83
CA LYS A 315 -3.98 11.22 8.95
C LYS A 315 -2.52 10.81 9.05
N ASP A 316 -1.62 11.59 8.45
CA ASP A 316 -0.17 11.30 8.46
C ASP A 316 0.53 11.82 9.74
N GLY A 317 -0.20 12.41 10.69
CA GLY A 317 0.36 12.93 11.95
C GLY A 317 1.29 14.16 11.82
N LEU A 318 1.51 14.64 10.58
CA LEU A 318 2.53 15.65 10.27
C LEU A 318 2.11 17.08 10.62
N ILE A 319 0.81 17.42 10.55
CA ILE A 319 0.33 18.80 10.72
C ILE A 319 -1.07 18.80 11.36
N ARG A 320 -1.19 19.33 12.59
CA ARG A 320 -2.46 19.63 13.28
C ARG A 320 -2.91 21.09 13.12
N THR A 321 -2.29 21.83 12.21
CA THR A 321 -2.62 23.24 11.98
C THR A 321 -3.95 23.35 11.24
N GLU A 322 -4.89 24.06 11.86
CA GLU A 322 -6.13 24.45 11.23
C GLU A 322 -5.85 25.44 10.09
N ILE A 323 -6.44 25.18 8.92
CA ILE A 323 -6.43 26.12 7.82
C ILE A 323 -7.60 27.07 8.02
N LYS A 324 -7.31 28.36 8.07
CA LYS A 324 -8.30 29.44 8.06
C LYS A 324 -8.19 30.25 6.76
N THR A 325 -9.30 30.39 6.05
CA THR A 325 -9.38 31.10 4.77
C THR A 325 -10.54 32.11 4.78
N PRO A 326 -10.27 33.42 4.68
CA PRO A 326 -11.32 34.43 4.59
C PRO A 326 -12.31 34.19 3.45
N ILE A 327 -13.57 34.51 3.69
CA ILE A 327 -14.65 34.42 2.69
C ILE A 327 -14.77 35.80 2.03
N ILE A 328 -14.23 35.93 0.82
CA ILE A 328 -14.36 37.15 0.03
C ILE A 328 -15.76 37.32 -0.55
N ARG A 329 -16.13 38.56 -0.91
CA ARG A 329 -17.50 38.91 -1.32
C ARG A 329 -18.09 38.00 -2.40
N ILE A 330 -17.29 37.68 -3.42
CA ILE A 330 -17.68 36.76 -4.52
C ILE A 330 -18.12 35.40 -3.97
N ALA A 331 -17.37 34.82 -3.02
CA ALA A 331 -17.71 33.54 -2.41
C ALA A 331 -18.90 33.68 -1.46
N TYR A 332 -18.94 34.76 -0.67
CA TYR A 332 -20.01 35.05 0.27
C TYR A 332 -21.38 35.12 -0.41
N ASP A 333 -21.50 35.90 -1.49
CA ASP A 333 -22.78 36.07 -2.19
C ASP A 333 -23.33 34.72 -2.69
N ILE A 334 -22.44 33.84 -3.18
CA ILE A 334 -22.79 32.48 -3.62
C ILE A 334 -23.16 31.59 -2.43
N ILE A 335 -22.40 31.63 -1.33
CA ILE A 335 -22.68 30.82 -0.14
C ILE A 335 -24.05 31.18 0.45
N MET A 336 -24.33 32.47 0.59
CA MET A 336 -25.56 32.97 1.19
C MET A 336 -26.80 32.65 0.36
N LYS A 337 -26.66 32.55 -0.98
CA LYS A 337 -27.71 32.02 -1.87
C LYS A 337 -28.20 30.62 -1.45
N TYR A 338 -27.35 29.81 -0.80
CA TYR A 338 -27.66 28.44 -0.39
C TYR A 338 -27.96 28.27 1.10
N LYS A 339 -27.80 29.32 1.92
CA LYS A 339 -28.05 29.28 3.36
C LYS A 339 -29.47 28.78 3.66
N GLY A 340 -29.57 27.72 4.47
CA GLY A 340 -30.84 27.09 4.84
C GLY A 340 -31.57 26.31 3.74
N ARG A 341 -30.98 26.13 2.55
CA ARG A 341 -31.64 25.45 1.40
C ARG A 341 -31.14 24.02 1.14
N LEU A 342 -30.05 23.63 1.78
CA LEU A 342 -29.35 22.37 1.51
C LEU A 342 -29.42 21.41 2.72
N PRO A 343 -29.41 20.09 2.48
CA PRO A 343 -29.39 19.10 3.56
C PRO A 343 -28.07 19.17 4.35
N SER A 344 -28.12 18.71 5.60
CA SER A 344 -26.95 18.57 6.49
C SER A 344 -26.14 19.85 6.67
N ASN A 345 -26.79 21.02 6.59
CA ASN A 345 -26.16 22.33 6.71
C ASN A 345 -24.99 22.54 5.72
N ALA A 346 -25.03 21.87 4.56
CA ALA A 346 -23.97 21.96 3.56
C ALA A 346 -23.83 23.37 3.02
N LEU A 347 -22.59 23.80 2.79
CA LEU A 347 -22.30 25.16 2.33
C LEU A 347 -22.73 25.39 0.86
N LEU A 348 -22.59 24.37 0.03
CA LEU A 348 -22.86 24.40 -1.41
C LEU A 348 -23.47 23.09 -1.89
N PRO A 349 -24.17 23.06 -3.04
CA PRO A 349 -24.75 21.85 -3.61
C PRO A 349 -23.67 20.96 -4.25
N TYR A 350 -22.80 20.37 -3.43
CA TYR A 350 -21.66 19.58 -3.89
C TYR A 350 -22.07 18.39 -4.76
N TYR A 351 -21.25 18.10 -5.76
CA TYR A 351 -21.43 16.92 -6.62
C TYR A 351 -21.01 15.64 -5.90
N PRO A 352 -21.67 14.51 -6.17
CA PRO A 352 -21.29 13.22 -5.59
C PRO A 352 -19.92 12.75 -6.10
N ASP A 353 -19.35 11.79 -5.38
CA ASP A 353 -18.13 11.12 -5.79
C ASP A 353 -18.38 10.27 -7.03
N GLY A 354 -17.57 10.47 -8.07
CA GLY A 354 -17.68 9.69 -9.30
C GLY A 354 -16.94 10.29 -10.47
N ASN A 355 -16.69 9.42 -11.44
CA ASN A 355 -16.20 9.78 -12.77
C ASN A 355 -17.35 9.56 -13.76
N GLY A 356 -17.69 10.57 -14.55
CA GLY A 356 -18.79 10.51 -15.51
C GLY A 356 -19.43 11.88 -15.73
N GLU A 357 -20.48 11.92 -16.53
CA GLU A 357 -21.16 13.15 -16.93
C GLU A 357 -21.80 13.88 -15.75
N THR A 358 -22.22 13.16 -14.72
CA THR A 358 -22.76 13.74 -13.47
C THR A 358 -21.67 14.18 -12.49
N GLY A 359 -20.39 13.91 -12.79
CA GLY A 359 -19.27 14.19 -11.90
C GLY A 359 -18.78 15.64 -12.00
N TYR A 360 -18.30 16.18 -10.88
CA TYR A 360 -17.86 17.58 -10.80
C TYR A 360 -16.83 17.98 -11.86
N ASN A 361 -15.82 17.14 -12.09
CA ASN A 361 -14.77 17.45 -13.07
C ASN A 361 -15.32 17.57 -14.49
N TYR A 362 -16.30 16.73 -14.88
CA TYR A 362 -16.94 16.84 -16.20
C TYR A 362 -17.71 18.15 -16.32
N GLN A 363 -18.44 18.51 -15.27
CA GLN A 363 -19.22 19.74 -15.22
C GLN A 363 -18.33 20.99 -15.31
N ILE A 364 -17.14 20.97 -14.69
CA ILE A 364 -16.17 22.07 -14.82
C ILE A 364 -15.75 22.25 -16.29
N LYS A 365 -15.52 21.15 -17.02
CA LYS A 365 -15.18 21.24 -18.45
C LYS A 365 -16.29 21.88 -19.25
N LYS A 366 -17.55 21.50 -18.99
CA LYS A 366 -18.74 22.07 -19.64
C LYS A 366 -18.95 23.54 -19.32
N LEU A 367 -18.73 23.94 -18.07
CA LEU A 367 -18.75 25.35 -17.68
C LEU A 367 -17.70 26.16 -18.45
N LEU A 368 -16.44 25.71 -18.46
CA LEU A 368 -15.36 26.44 -19.11
C LEU A 368 -15.48 26.47 -20.64
N GLU A 369 -16.01 25.40 -21.23
CA GLU A 369 -16.39 25.35 -22.65
C GLU A 369 -17.46 26.40 -22.96
N TYR A 370 -18.52 26.48 -22.13
CA TYR A 370 -19.58 27.48 -22.26
C TYR A 370 -19.10 28.93 -22.06
N CYS A 371 -18.15 29.14 -21.16
CA CYS A 371 -17.50 30.44 -20.94
C CYS A 371 -16.43 30.75 -22.01
N GLU A 372 -16.28 29.93 -23.04
CA GLU A 372 -15.32 30.10 -24.14
C GLU A 372 -13.84 30.19 -23.70
N ILE A 373 -13.53 29.61 -22.53
CA ILE A 373 -12.18 29.60 -21.96
C ILE A 373 -11.35 28.52 -22.67
N SER A 374 -10.83 28.87 -23.85
CA SER A 374 -10.27 27.94 -24.83
C SER A 374 -8.74 28.04 -25.01
N ARG A 375 -8.06 28.87 -24.22
CA ARG A 375 -6.59 29.05 -24.26
C ARG A 375 -5.87 27.70 -24.26
N LYS A 376 -4.89 27.57 -25.15
CA LYS A 376 -4.09 26.36 -25.33
C LYS A 376 -3.05 26.21 -24.22
N VAL A 377 -2.95 24.99 -23.71
CA VAL A 377 -1.99 24.57 -22.70
C VAL A 377 -1.17 23.43 -23.26
N ALA A 378 0.16 23.53 -23.11
CA ALA A 378 1.08 22.47 -23.48
C ALA A 378 0.95 21.29 -22.51
N MET A 379 0.78 20.10 -23.07
CA MET A 379 0.70 18.83 -22.37
C MET A 379 1.68 17.87 -23.03
N PHE A 380 2.63 17.33 -22.28
CA PHE A 380 3.57 16.40 -22.87
C PHE A 380 2.87 15.12 -23.34
N SER A 381 3.02 14.78 -24.61
CA SER A 381 2.51 13.53 -25.19
C SER A 381 3.64 12.53 -25.31
N ALA A 382 3.61 11.52 -24.45
CA ALA A 382 4.60 10.44 -24.49
C ALA A 382 4.60 9.69 -25.83
N ALA A 383 3.44 9.62 -26.50
CA ALA A 383 3.31 8.98 -27.81
C ALA A 383 3.99 9.77 -28.94
N LEU A 384 3.96 11.11 -28.87
CA LEU A 384 4.57 11.98 -29.89
C LEU A 384 5.99 12.42 -29.52
N GLY A 385 6.43 12.20 -28.28
CA GLY A 385 7.72 12.70 -27.78
C GLY A 385 7.82 14.22 -27.70
N THR A 386 6.69 14.94 -27.79
CA THR A 386 6.60 16.40 -27.82
C THR A 386 5.31 16.88 -27.16
N ASN A 387 5.15 18.19 -27.05
CA ASN A 387 3.96 18.82 -26.45
C ASN A 387 2.78 18.81 -27.42
N GLU A 388 1.64 18.29 -26.96
CA GLU A 388 0.32 18.54 -27.54
C GLU A 388 -0.30 19.78 -26.90
N TYR A 389 -1.02 20.58 -27.69
CA TYR A 389 -1.68 21.79 -27.21
C TYR A 389 -3.18 21.58 -27.11
N LYS A 390 -3.70 21.46 -25.89
CA LYS A 390 -5.13 21.26 -25.61
C LYS A 390 -5.75 22.50 -25.03
N SER A 391 -7.00 22.76 -25.36
CA SER A 391 -7.74 23.84 -24.74
C SER A 391 -7.96 23.54 -23.26
N ILE A 392 -7.81 24.55 -22.41
CA ILE A 392 -7.84 24.39 -20.96
C ILE A 392 -9.13 23.72 -20.45
N TYR A 393 -10.29 23.99 -21.07
CA TYR A 393 -11.55 23.34 -20.72
C TYR A 393 -11.52 21.81 -20.94
N GLU A 394 -10.75 21.29 -21.90
CA GLU A 394 -10.69 19.84 -22.20
C GLU A 394 -9.99 19.06 -21.08
N ILE A 395 -9.08 19.70 -20.37
CA ILE A 395 -8.22 19.10 -19.34
C ILE A 395 -8.52 19.63 -17.93
N ALA A 396 -9.50 20.52 -17.80
CA ALA A 396 -9.89 21.10 -16.53
C ALA A 396 -10.38 20.04 -15.53
N SER A 397 -10.13 20.32 -14.26
CA SER A 397 -10.57 19.51 -13.13
C SER A 397 -10.68 20.40 -11.90
N SER A 398 -11.22 19.87 -10.80
CA SER A 398 -11.24 20.54 -9.50
C SER A 398 -9.85 20.98 -8.99
N LYS A 399 -8.75 20.41 -9.52
CA LYS A 399 -7.38 20.89 -9.21
C LYS A 399 -7.11 22.27 -9.83
N LEU A 400 -7.77 22.60 -10.94
CA LEU A 400 -7.64 23.90 -11.61
C LEU A 400 -8.02 25.03 -10.64
N ALA A 401 -9.10 24.87 -9.88
CA ALA A 401 -9.54 25.87 -8.90
C ALA A 401 -8.46 26.21 -7.86
N ARG A 402 -7.81 25.19 -7.30
CA ARG A 402 -6.70 25.38 -6.37
C ARG A 402 -5.48 26.03 -7.02
N LYS A 403 -5.14 25.65 -8.25
CA LYS A 403 -4.02 26.27 -8.98
C LYS A 403 -4.31 27.74 -9.26
N THR A 404 -5.53 28.08 -9.68
CA THR A 404 -5.99 29.46 -9.89
C THR A 404 -5.89 30.27 -8.60
N HIS A 405 -6.36 29.75 -7.47
CA HIS A 405 -6.20 30.42 -6.18
C HIS A 405 -4.74 30.75 -5.87
N VAL A 406 -3.85 29.76 -5.99
CA VAL A 406 -2.42 29.91 -5.67
C VAL A 406 -1.76 30.93 -6.59
N ASP A 407 -2.05 30.90 -7.90
CA ASP A 407 -1.52 31.88 -8.85
C ASP A 407 -1.97 33.32 -8.51
N LEU A 408 -3.27 33.53 -8.25
CA LEU A 408 -3.80 34.85 -7.90
C LEU A 408 -3.19 35.37 -6.60
N MET A 409 -3.04 34.51 -5.58
CA MET A 409 -2.43 34.90 -4.30
C MET A 409 -0.94 35.21 -4.44
N ASN A 410 -0.19 34.45 -5.23
CA ASN A 410 1.24 34.71 -5.45
C ASN A 410 1.50 36.08 -6.10
N LYS A 411 0.56 36.60 -6.88
CA LYS A 411 0.69 37.91 -7.56
C LYS A 411 0.52 39.12 -6.64
N VAL A 412 -0.16 38.95 -5.50
CA VAL A 412 -0.37 40.03 -4.51
C VAL A 412 0.50 39.90 -3.28
N GLN A 413 1.19 38.77 -3.12
CA GLN A 413 2.15 38.62 -2.04
C GLN A 413 3.37 39.47 -2.31
N ILE A 414 3.69 40.34 -1.36
CA ILE A 414 4.97 41.06 -1.32
C ILE A 414 6.06 40.00 -1.11
N ASP A 415 7.12 40.05 -1.92
CA ASP A 415 8.28 39.22 -1.71
C ASP A 415 8.84 39.51 -0.31
N LYS A 416 8.69 38.56 0.61
CA LYS A 416 9.13 38.67 2.01
C LYS A 416 10.64 38.94 2.13
N TYR A 417 11.41 38.71 1.04
CA TYR A 417 12.84 38.97 0.96
C TYR A 417 13.18 40.39 0.45
N ALA A 418 12.19 41.15 -0.03
CA ALA A 418 12.41 42.51 -0.56
C ALA A 418 12.89 43.51 0.50
N ALA A 419 12.67 43.24 1.80
CA ALA A 419 13.16 44.07 2.89
C ALA A 419 14.66 43.89 3.21
N GLY A 420 15.35 42.92 2.58
CA GLY A 420 16.80 42.72 2.74
C GLY A 420 17.26 42.20 4.11
N LEU A 421 16.34 41.93 5.04
CA LEU A 421 16.66 41.52 6.42
C LEU A 421 17.00 40.02 6.56
N HIS A 422 16.59 39.18 5.60
CA HIS A 422 16.80 37.73 5.66
C HIS A 422 17.07 37.12 4.28
N ALA A 423 17.89 36.07 4.25
CA ALA A 423 18.19 35.32 3.03
C ALA A 423 16.99 34.49 2.56
N LYS A 424 16.87 34.31 1.23
CA LYS A 424 15.84 33.49 0.58
C LYS A 424 15.88 32.06 1.14
N GLY A 425 14.80 31.63 1.79
CA GLY A 425 14.66 30.28 2.36
C GLY A 425 15.01 30.12 3.84
N SER A 426 15.22 31.21 4.61
CA SER A 426 15.45 31.08 6.05
C SER A 426 14.17 30.66 6.80
N GLY A 427 14.21 29.57 7.57
CA GLY A 427 13.09 29.09 8.38
C GLY A 427 12.69 30.00 9.55
N ALA A 428 13.40 31.11 9.76
CA ALA A 428 13.06 32.15 10.72
C ALA A 428 11.97 33.09 10.20
N VAL A 429 11.95 33.39 8.89
CA VAL A 429 10.96 34.29 8.26
C VAL A 429 9.54 33.71 8.35
N ASP A 430 9.39 32.38 8.23
CA ASP A 430 8.09 31.71 8.34
C ASP A 430 7.52 31.71 9.77
N ARG A 431 8.36 31.85 10.82
CA ARG A 431 7.90 31.89 12.21
C ARG A 431 7.42 33.28 12.65
N TYR A 432 7.93 34.35 12.05
CA TYR A 432 7.62 35.75 12.43
C TYR A 432 6.61 36.46 11.49
N THR A 433 6.13 35.79 10.44
CA THR A 433 5.26 36.40 9.40
C THR A 433 3.89 35.72 9.26
N GLY A 434 3.30 35.30 10.38
CA GLY A 434 1.94 34.76 10.38
C GLY A 434 0.92 35.84 10.05
N LEU A 435 0.47 35.91 8.80
CA LEU A 435 -0.64 36.79 8.39
C LEU A 435 -1.92 36.33 9.12
N GLY A 436 -2.56 37.25 9.84
CA GLY A 436 -3.87 37.06 10.48
C GLY A 436 -5.01 37.00 9.47
N ILE A 437 -6.24 36.87 9.95
CA ILE A 437 -7.43 36.80 9.08
C ILE A 437 -7.59 38.10 8.30
N LYS A 438 -7.40 39.26 8.96
CA LYS A 438 -7.51 40.59 8.36
C LYS A 438 -6.54 40.81 7.21
N GLU A 439 -5.25 40.55 7.40
CA GLU A 439 -4.26 40.75 6.32
C GLU A 439 -4.51 39.79 5.16
N ARG A 440 -4.88 38.52 5.45
CA ARG A 440 -5.25 37.56 4.40
C ARG A 440 -6.48 38.03 3.63
N PHE A 441 -7.47 38.58 4.32
CA PHE A 441 -8.70 39.05 3.70
C PHE A 441 -8.42 40.20 2.72
N ILE A 442 -7.63 41.20 3.15
CA ILE A 442 -7.21 42.33 2.28
C ILE A 442 -6.46 41.81 1.04
N LEU A 443 -5.50 40.90 1.22
CA LEU A 443 -4.74 40.34 0.10
C LEU A 443 -5.63 39.52 -0.85
N MET A 444 -6.54 38.72 -0.31
CA MET A 444 -7.50 37.97 -1.11
C MET A 444 -8.45 38.91 -1.87
N CYS A 445 -8.95 39.96 -1.23
CA CYS A 445 -9.76 40.99 -1.88
C CYS A 445 -9.01 41.65 -3.04
N ALA A 446 -7.74 42.02 -2.86
CA ALA A 446 -6.91 42.57 -3.93
C ALA A 446 -6.67 41.56 -5.07
N ALA A 447 -6.34 40.30 -4.73
CA ALA A 447 -6.05 39.25 -5.70
C ALA A 447 -7.24 38.99 -6.62
N PHE A 448 -8.42 38.81 -6.02
CA PHE A 448 -9.66 38.51 -6.72
C PHE A 448 -10.37 39.77 -7.26
N GLY A 449 -9.95 40.97 -6.85
CA GLY A 449 -10.53 42.24 -7.31
C GLY A 449 -11.92 42.50 -6.74
N CYS A 450 -12.12 42.20 -5.45
CA CYS A 450 -13.37 42.44 -4.75
C CYS A 450 -13.19 43.41 -3.58
N ASN A 451 -14.28 44.10 -3.22
CA ASN A 451 -14.29 45.01 -2.09
C ASN A 451 -14.23 44.24 -0.77
N GLN A 452 -13.66 44.89 0.24
CA GLN A 452 -13.77 44.45 1.63
C GLN A 452 -15.21 44.71 2.11
N TYR A 453 -15.65 43.91 3.08
CA TYR A 453 -16.96 44.02 3.70
C TYR A 453 -16.87 43.39 5.09
N GLU A 454 -17.83 43.72 5.95
CA GLU A 454 -17.98 43.15 7.28
C GLU A 454 -19.36 42.52 7.43
N VAL A 455 -19.50 41.58 8.36
CA VAL A 455 -20.75 40.91 8.69
C VAL A 455 -21.01 40.89 10.19
N ASP A 456 -22.28 40.83 10.57
CA ASP A 456 -22.71 40.51 11.92
C ASP A 456 -22.59 39.00 12.23
N ASP A 457 -22.92 38.62 13.47
CA ASP A 457 -22.88 37.23 13.93
C ASP A 457 -23.82 36.29 13.16
N ASP A 458 -24.85 36.83 12.51
CA ASP A 458 -25.79 36.10 11.64
C ASP A 458 -25.32 36.01 10.19
N LEU A 459 -24.09 36.46 9.89
CA LEU A 459 -23.51 36.58 8.55
C LEU A 459 -24.29 37.54 7.65
N SER A 460 -24.92 38.58 8.19
CA SER A 460 -25.55 39.66 7.41
C SER A 460 -24.52 40.77 7.17
N VAL A 461 -24.45 41.29 5.94
CA VAL A 461 -23.49 42.38 5.61
C VAL A 461 -23.84 43.63 6.40
N MET A 462 -22.84 44.19 7.09
CA MET A 462 -22.94 45.49 7.74
C MET A 462 -22.62 46.58 6.70
N GLU A 463 -23.50 47.58 6.58
CA GLU A 463 -23.33 48.72 5.66
C GLU A 463 -22.28 49.73 6.13
#